data_AF-A0A7V3WLV2-F1
#
_entry.id   AF-A0A7V3WLV2-F1
#
_cell.length_a   1.000
_cell.length_b   1.000
_cell.length_c   1.000
_cell.angle_alpha   90.00
_cell.angle_beta   90.00
_cell.angle_gamma   90.00
#
_symmetry.space_group_name_H-M   'P 1'
#
loop_
_entity.id
_entity.type
_entity.pdbx_description
1 polymer ?
#
loop_
_entity_poly.entity_id
_entity_poly.type
_entity_poly.pdbx_seq_one_letter_code
_entity_poly.pdbx_strand_id
1 'polypeptide(L)'
;TVKRLGNWEGRPDSLVAKYGKGKKGPDYFRGALQLLHATYIGYHGYAHEWLADNPEFTREMLNRCGYWLFPCSVEWLEPIKPGQNLPLVLGLENRGVAPPYHPYQLRVKLSGLGTNWISTIAQADKTWLPGRPIEVRGQLALPAELPAGEYSFAIGLFDQSPAGERPVEFALKAELRDTSGYYRVGTMSIVRP
;
A
#
# COMPACT_ATOMS: atom_id res chain seq x y z
N THR A 1 -18.85 -26.68 -1.38
CA THR A 1 -17.42 -26.44 -1.63
C THR A 1 -17.23 -25.86 -3.01
N VAL A 2 -16.52 -24.73 -3.05
CA VAL A 2 -16.04 -24.04 -4.25
C VAL A 2 -15.03 -24.91 -5.01
N LYS A 3 -14.18 -25.64 -4.28
CA LYS A 3 -13.20 -26.58 -4.83
C LYS A 3 -13.87 -27.86 -5.35
N ARG A 4 -14.54 -27.77 -6.48
CA ARG A 4 -15.17 -28.93 -7.16
C ARG A 4 -14.86 -28.98 -8.65
N LEU A 5 -14.95 -30.17 -9.22
CA LEU A 5 -14.76 -30.42 -10.65
C LEU A 5 -15.77 -29.60 -11.48
N GLY A 6 -15.26 -28.86 -12.46
CA GLY A 6 -16.00 -27.91 -13.30
C GLY A 6 -16.01 -26.46 -12.79
N ASN A 7 -15.72 -26.22 -11.50
CA ASN A 7 -15.65 -24.87 -10.93
C ASN A 7 -14.22 -24.45 -10.55
N TRP A 8 -13.37 -25.39 -10.16
CA TRP A 8 -11.99 -25.13 -9.73
C TRP A 8 -10.96 -25.91 -10.54
N GLU A 9 -11.33 -27.15 -10.90
CA GLU A 9 -10.60 -27.98 -11.85
C GLU A 9 -11.42 -28.12 -13.13
N GLY A 10 -10.77 -28.07 -14.30
CA GLY A 10 -11.45 -28.32 -15.56
C GLY A 10 -11.97 -29.75 -15.61
N ARG A 11 -13.20 -29.94 -16.10
CA ARG A 11 -13.68 -31.30 -16.41
C ARG A 11 -12.84 -31.90 -17.55
N PRO A 12 -12.63 -33.22 -17.61
CA PRO A 12 -11.83 -33.85 -18.67
C PRO A 12 -12.30 -33.52 -20.09
N ASP A 13 -13.60 -33.30 -20.29
CA ASP A 13 -14.26 -32.97 -21.55
C ASP A 13 -14.36 -31.45 -21.83
N SER A 14 -13.80 -30.60 -20.95
CA SER A 14 -13.91 -29.14 -21.06
C SER A 14 -12.86 -28.50 -21.96
N LEU A 15 -13.16 -27.29 -22.45
CA LEU A 15 -12.19 -26.45 -23.15
C LEU A 15 -10.97 -26.10 -22.28
N VAL A 16 -11.15 -26.00 -20.96
CA VAL A 16 -10.05 -25.78 -20.02
C VAL A 16 -9.11 -26.99 -19.99
N ALA A 17 -9.63 -28.23 -20.00
CA ALA A 17 -8.77 -29.41 -20.10
C ALA A 17 -8.02 -29.47 -21.44
N LYS A 18 -8.70 -29.13 -22.55
CA LYS A 18 -8.11 -29.19 -23.89
C LYS A 18 -7.09 -28.08 -24.17
N TYR A 19 -7.37 -26.85 -23.75
CA TYR A 19 -6.61 -25.66 -24.14
C TYR A 19 -6.01 -24.88 -22.97
N GLY A 20 -6.39 -25.20 -21.74
CA GLY A 20 -5.98 -24.47 -20.54
C GLY A 20 -4.55 -24.70 -20.10
N LYS A 21 -3.81 -25.62 -20.73
CA LYS A 21 -2.39 -25.90 -20.44
C LYS A 21 -2.13 -26.18 -18.95
N GLY A 22 -3.03 -26.94 -18.32
CA GLY A 22 -2.93 -27.30 -16.89
C GLY A 22 -3.36 -26.22 -15.90
N LYS A 23 -3.79 -25.03 -16.36
CA LYS A 23 -4.30 -23.97 -15.49
C LYS A 23 -5.61 -24.38 -14.81
N LYS A 24 -5.77 -23.92 -13.56
CA LYS A 24 -6.94 -24.13 -12.71
C LYS A 24 -7.62 -22.81 -12.36
N GLY A 25 -8.75 -22.87 -11.65
CA GLY A 25 -9.53 -21.71 -11.20
C GLY A 25 -8.68 -20.54 -10.65
N PRO A 26 -7.74 -20.77 -9.71
CA PRO A 26 -6.87 -19.71 -9.19
C PRO A 26 -6.03 -19.00 -10.24
N ASP A 27 -5.54 -19.73 -11.26
CA ASP A 27 -4.69 -19.16 -12.31
C ASP A 27 -5.49 -18.22 -13.22
N TYR A 28 -6.71 -18.64 -13.57
CA TYR A 28 -7.63 -17.80 -14.32
C TYR A 28 -8.07 -16.59 -13.52
N PHE A 29 -8.32 -16.75 -12.21
CA PHE A 29 -8.66 -15.63 -11.34
C PHE A 29 -7.52 -14.61 -11.26
N ARG A 30 -6.29 -15.05 -10.98
CA ARG A 30 -5.10 -14.18 -10.99
C ARG A 30 -4.92 -13.48 -12.33
N GLY A 31 -5.10 -14.23 -13.43
CA GLY A 31 -5.00 -13.69 -14.79
C GLY A 31 -6.07 -12.63 -15.08
N ALA A 32 -7.31 -12.88 -14.69
CA ALA A 32 -8.41 -11.93 -14.85
C ALA A 32 -8.19 -10.66 -14.00
N LEU A 33 -7.75 -10.83 -12.74
CA LEU A 33 -7.41 -9.72 -11.85
C LEU A 33 -6.35 -8.81 -12.49
N GLN A 34 -5.29 -9.42 -13.03
CA GLN A 34 -4.19 -8.72 -13.70
C GLN A 34 -4.63 -8.04 -15.01
N LEU A 35 -5.39 -8.76 -15.84
CA LEU A 35 -5.81 -8.28 -17.16
C LEU A 35 -6.79 -7.11 -17.07
N LEU A 36 -7.71 -7.17 -16.11
CA LEU A 36 -8.77 -6.18 -15.95
C LEU A 36 -8.36 -5.00 -15.06
N HIS A 37 -7.18 -5.08 -14.42
CA HIS A 37 -6.79 -4.14 -13.36
C HIS A 37 -7.90 -3.99 -12.29
N ALA A 38 -8.49 -5.12 -11.90
CA ALA A 38 -9.67 -5.12 -11.05
C ALA A 38 -9.36 -4.58 -9.64
N THR A 39 -10.21 -3.68 -9.17
CA THR A 39 -10.10 -3.02 -7.86
C THR A 39 -11.15 -3.46 -6.86
N TYR A 40 -12.04 -4.36 -7.27
CA TYR A 40 -13.07 -4.95 -6.42
C TYR A 40 -13.27 -6.42 -6.77
N ILE A 41 -13.48 -7.25 -5.75
CA ILE A 41 -13.86 -8.67 -5.89
C ILE A 41 -15.24 -8.85 -5.27
N GLY A 42 -16.22 -9.22 -6.09
CA GLY A 42 -17.55 -9.61 -5.65
C GLY A 42 -17.72 -11.13 -5.65
N TYR A 43 -18.63 -11.62 -4.81
CA TYR A 43 -19.01 -13.03 -4.78
C TYR A 43 -20.39 -13.21 -5.41
N HIS A 44 -20.51 -14.13 -6.37
CA HIS A 44 -21.77 -14.70 -6.80
C HIS A 44 -21.89 -16.11 -6.22
N GLY A 45 -22.31 -16.18 -4.95
CA GLY A 45 -22.37 -17.41 -4.15
C GLY A 45 -22.16 -17.13 -2.66
N TYR A 46 -21.93 -18.20 -1.88
CA TYR A 46 -21.72 -18.09 -0.43
C TYR A 46 -20.26 -17.76 -0.08
N ALA A 47 -20.01 -16.54 0.40
CA ALA A 47 -18.66 -16.08 0.75
C ALA A 47 -18.01 -16.90 1.88
N HIS A 48 -18.80 -17.44 2.81
CA HIS A 48 -18.28 -18.28 3.90
C HIS A 48 -17.74 -19.62 3.39
N GLU A 49 -18.38 -20.24 2.38
CA GLU A 49 -17.86 -21.46 1.73
C GLU A 49 -16.56 -21.16 0.98
N TRP A 50 -16.49 -20.02 0.28
CA TRP A 50 -15.27 -19.61 -0.39
C TRP A 50 -14.11 -19.45 0.59
N LEU A 51 -14.34 -18.73 1.69
CA LEU A 51 -13.32 -18.47 2.70
C LEU A 51 -12.83 -19.76 3.37
N ALA A 52 -13.75 -20.68 3.69
CA ALA A 52 -13.41 -21.98 4.25
C ALA A 52 -12.52 -22.81 3.30
N ASP A 53 -12.85 -22.82 2.01
CA ASP A 53 -12.09 -23.57 1.01
C ASP A 53 -10.76 -22.89 0.62
N ASN A 54 -10.69 -21.57 0.65
CA ASN A 54 -9.61 -20.76 0.05
C ASN A 54 -9.05 -19.68 0.98
N PRO A 55 -8.67 -19.97 2.25
CA PRO A 55 -8.27 -18.93 3.19
C PRO A 55 -7.03 -18.15 2.72
N GLU A 56 -5.96 -18.85 2.33
CA GLU A 56 -4.72 -18.19 1.88
C GLU A 56 -4.87 -17.49 0.54
N PHE A 57 -5.60 -18.09 -0.41
CA PHE A 57 -5.86 -17.45 -1.68
C PHE A 57 -6.74 -16.20 -1.52
N THR A 58 -7.66 -16.19 -0.56
CA THR A 58 -8.44 -15.00 -0.22
C THR A 58 -7.53 -13.88 0.30
N ARG A 59 -6.62 -14.18 1.23
CA ARG A 59 -5.64 -13.19 1.73
C ARG A 59 -4.78 -12.63 0.58
N GLU A 60 -4.28 -13.51 -0.28
CA GLU A 60 -3.50 -13.10 -1.45
C GLU A 60 -4.31 -12.14 -2.36
N MET A 61 -5.55 -12.52 -2.71
CA MET A 61 -6.38 -11.72 -3.62
C MET A 61 -6.87 -10.42 -3.00
N LEU A 62 -7.19 -10.38 -1.71
CA LEU A 62 -7.58 -9.15 -1.02
C LEU A 62 -6.43 -8.14 -0.96
N ASN A 63 -5.20 -8.60 -0.78
CA ASN A 63 -4.03 -7.74 -0.83
C ASN A 63 -3.71 -7.29 -2.25
N ARG A 64 -3.81 -8.19 -3.24
CA ARG A 64 -3.38 -7.91 -4.62
C ARG A 64 -4.43 -7.15 -5.45
N CYS A 65 -5.71 -7.27 -5.13
CA CYS A 65 -6.80 -6.57 -5.81
C CYS A 65 -6.68 -5.06 -5.61
N GLY A 66 -6.78 -4.29 -6.69
CA GLY A 66 -6.48 -2.86 -6.64
C GLY A 66 -4.98 -2.61 -6.49
N TYR A 67 -4.60 -1.81 -5.50
CA TYR A 67 -3.22 -1.43 -5.24
C TYR A 67 -2.71 -2.05 -3.95
N TRP A 68 -1.42 -2.36 -3.91
CA TRP A 68 -0.75 -2.81 -2.69
C TRP A 68 0.62 -2.13 -2.61
N LEU A 69 0.68 -1.05 -1.84
CA LEU A 69 1.83 -0.15 -1.84
C LEU A 69 2.84 -0.58 -0.77
N PHE A 70 4.06 -0.84 -1.20
CA PHE A 70 5.21 -1.18 -0.37
C PHE A 70 6.15 0.02 -0.33
N PRO A 71 6.30 0.68 0.82
CA PRO A 71 7.41 1.59 1.04
C PRO A 71 8.73 0.82 1.02
N CYS A 72 9.63 1.22 0.13
CA CYS A 72 10.89 0.52 -0.15
C CYS A 72 12.12 1.31 0.33
N SER A 73 12.09 2.64 0.21
CA SER A 73 13.16 3.52 0.67
C SER A 73 12.62 4.88 1.06
N VAL A 74 13.35 5.58 1.91
CA VAL A 74 13.16 7.01 2.17
C VAL A 74 14.51 7.68 2.22
N GLU A 75 14.66 8.78 1.49
CA GLU A 75 15.92 9.45 1.27
C GLU A 75 15.77 10.96 1.45
N TRP A 76 16.76 11.57 2.11
CA TRP A 76 16.88 13.00 2.33
C TRP A 76 18.36 13.36 2.44
N LEU A 77 18.65 14.66 2.40
CA LEU A 77 20.02 15.16 2.56
C LEU A 77 20.30 15.55 4.01
N GLU A 78 21.46 15.14 4.50
CA GLU A 78 22.01 15.56 5.78
C GLU A 78 23.09 16.65 5.58
N PRO A 79 23.36 17.49 6.59
CA PRO A 79 22.67 17.58 7.88
C PRO A 79 21.29 18.26 7.77
N ILE A 80 20.37 17.90 8.68
CA ILE A 80 19.03 18.47 8.75
C ILE A 80 18.97 19.54 9.84
N LYS A 81 18.50 20.74 9.49
CA LYS A 81 18.36 21.86 10.42
C LYS A 81 16.87 22.25 10.60
N PRO A 82 16.48 22.78 11.77
CA PRO A 82 15.17 23.40 11.96
C PRO A 82 14.94 24.54 10.94
N GLY A 83 13.69 24.76 10.55
CA GLY A 83 13.33 25.81 9.60
C GLY A 83 13.65 25.51 8.14
N GLN A 84 14.34 24.40 7.85
CA GLN A 84 14.71 24.01 6.49
C GLN A 84 13.52 23.47 5.73
N ASN A 85 13.42 23.82 4.45
CA ASN A 85 12.60 23.09 3.51
C ASN A 85 13.39 21.90 2.96
N LEU A 86 13.21 20.72 3.57
CA LEU A 86 13.99 19.52 3.30
C LEU A 86 13.38 18.72 2.14
N PRO A 87 14.08 18.57 0.99
CA PRO A 87 13.65 17.65 -0.05
C PRO A 87 13.74 16.20 0.43
N LEU A 88 12.72 15.42 0.08
CA LEU A 88 12.60 14.01 0.43
C LEU A 88 12.15 13.21 -0.78
N VAL A 89 12.71 12.00 -0.94
CA VAL A 89 12.24 11.02 -1.93
C VAL A 89 11.79 9.76 -1.19
N LEU A 90 10.54 9.36 -1.42
CA LEU A 90 9.99 8.08 -0.95
C LEU A 90 9.90 7.12 -2.14
N GLY A 91 10.62 6.01 -2.05
CA GLY A 91 10.52 4.90 -3.00
C GLY A 91 9.35 3.98 -2.64
N LEU A 92 8.46 3.74 -3.59
CA LEU A 92 7.33 2.81 -3.45
C LEU A 92 7.36 1.73 -4.54
N GLU A 93 6.84 0.55 -4.22
CA GLU A 93 6.42 -0.47 -5.18
C GLU A 93 4.93 -0.71 -5.06
N ASN A 94 4.20 -0.76 -6.19
CA ASN A 94 2.83 -1.26 -6.20
C ASN A 94 2.82 -2.74 -6.63
N ARG A 95 2.53 -3.65 -5.70
CA ARG A 95 2.41 -5.09 -5.96
C ARG A 95 0.97 -5.56 -6.16
N GLY A 96 0.04 -4.62 -6.28
CA GLY A 96 -1.32 -4.87 -6.72
C GLY A 96 -1.42 -5.07 -8.23
N VAL A 97 -2.63 -4.89 -8.76
CA VAL A 97 -2.92 -4.95 -10.20
C VAL A 97 -3.34 -3.61 -10.80
N ALA A 98 -3.61 -2.59 -10.00
CA ALA A 98 -4.13 -1.30 -10.44
C ALA A 98 -3.49 -0.14 -9.66
N PRO A 99 -3.48 1.09 -10.19
CA PRO A 99 -3.04 2.26 -9.43
C PRO A 99 -4.09 2.68 -8.38
N PRO A 100 -3.71 3.53 -7.41
CA PRO A 100 -4.66 4.28 -6.61
C PRO A 100 -5.52 5.20 -7.49
N TYR A 101 -6.84 5.13 -7.36
CA TYR A 101 -7.78 5.99 -8.10
C TYR A 101 -8.24 7.22 -7.30
N HIS A 102 -8.00 7.22 -6.00
CA HIS A 102 -8.34 8.32 -5.10
C HIS A 102 -7.08 9.10 -4.72
N PRO A 103 -7.19 10.42 -4.53
CA PRO A 103 -6.07 11.29 -4.19
C PRO A 103 -5.71 11.19 -2.70
N TYR A 104 -5.31 10.01 -2.24
CA TYR A 104 -4.95 9.79 -0.84
C TYR A 104 -3.78 10.66 -0.43
N GLN A 105 -3.85 11.30 0.72
CA GLN A 105 -2.77 12.14 1.23
C GLN A 105 -1.66 11.27 1.81
N LEU A 106 -0.47 11.37 1.22
CA LEU A 106 0.75 10.81 1.78
C LEU A 106 1.31 11.81 2.79
N ARG A 107 1.36 11.39 4.06
CA ARG A 107 1.80 12.21 5.18
C ARG A 107 3.04 11.63 5.83
N VAL A 108 3.86 12.52 6.37
CA VAL A 108 4.99 12.23 7.25
C VAL A 108 4.62 12.69 8.66
N LYS A 109 5.06 11.92 9.66
CA LYS A 109 4.97 12.25 11.07
C LYS A 109 6.35 12.17 11.71
N LEU A 110 6.73 13.24 12.40
CA LEU A 110 7.90 13.29 13.26
C LEU A 110 7.45 13.28 14.71
N SER A 111 7.97 12.33 15.49
CA SER A 111 7.65 12.17 16.91
C SER A 111 8.92 12.05 17.74
N GLY A 112 9.11 12.96 18.70
CA GLY A 112 10.30 12.99 19.55
C GLY A 112 10.37 14.29 20.35
N LEU A 113 11.06 14.26 21.49
CA LEU A 113 11.34 15.46 22.30
C LEU A 113 10.08 16.27 22.71
N GLY A 114 8.96 15.60 22.92
CA GLY A 114 7.67 16.24 23.23
C GLY A 114 6.95 16.85 22.02
N THR A 115 7.50 16.75 20.81
CA THR A 115 6.90 17.21 19.57
C THR A 115 6.24 16.06 18.82
N ASN A 116 5.05 16.33 18.27
CA ASN A 116 4.40 15.53 17.24
C ASN A 116 4.03 16.44 16.08
N TRP A 117 4.80 16.36 15.00
CA TRP A 117 4.61 17.19 13.81
C TRP A 117 4.20 16.33 12.63
N ILE A 118 3.23 16.79 11.84
CA ILE A 118 2.69 16.08 10.68
C ILE A 118 2.70 17.03 9.48
N SER A 119 3.09 16.52 8.33
CA SER A 119 3.01 17.24 7.06
C SER A 119 2.60 16.32 5.91
N THR A 120 1.80 16.84 4.98
CA THR A 120 1.45 16.16 3.74
C THR A 120 2.54 16.43 2.71
N ILE A 121 3.14 15.38 2.16
CA ILE A 121 4.24 15.49 1.19
C ILE A 121 3.82 15.25 -0.26
N ALA A 122 2.71 14.53 -0.47
CA ALA A 122 2.17 14.25 -1.80
C ALA A 122 0.72 13.77 -1.72
N GLN A 123 0.09 13.65 -2.88
CA GLN A 123 -1.16 12.91 -3.05
C GLN A 123 -0.90 11.70 -3.94
N ALA A 124 -1.53 10.56 -3.63
CA ALA A 124 -1.51 9.39 -4.49
C ALA A 124 -2.20 9.73 -5.82
N ASP A 125 -1.67 9.19 -6.90
CA ASP A 125 -2.24 9.40 -8.23
C ASP A 125 -2.14 8.13 -9.09
N LYS A 126 -2.68 8.24 -10.31
CA LYS A 126 -2.80 7.11 -11.25
C LYS A 126 -1.46 6.69 -11.88
N THR A 127 -0.38 7.41 -11.62
CA THR A 127 0.98 7.07 -12.08
C THR A 127 1.67 6.05 -11.18
N TRP A 128 1.12 5.77 -9.99
CA TRP A 128 1.61 4.77 -9.04
C TRP A 128 1.24 3.35 -9.52
N LEU A 129 1.76 2.98 -10.68
CA LEU A 129 1.42 1.76 -11.43
C LEU A 129 2.15 0.52 -10.90
N PRO A 130 1.55 -0.66 -11.02
CA PRO A 130 2.23 -1.91 -10.69
C PRO A 130 3.36 -2.22 -11.67
N GLY A 131 4.38 -2.94 -11.18
CA GLY A 131 5.49 -3.45 -11.98
C GLY A 131 6.57 -2.43 -12.36
N ARG A 132 6.52 -1.21 -11.79
CA ARG A 132 7.58 -0.20 -11.93
C ARG A 132 7.89 0.42 -10.57
N PRO A 133 9.16 0.78 -10.30
CA PRO A 133 9.48 1.63 -9.16
C PRO A 133 8.74 2.96 -9.25
N ILE A 134 8.26 3.46 -8.11
CA ILE A 134 7.57 4.73 -7.98
C ILE A 134 8.42 5.62 -7.08
N GLU A 135 8.78 6.81 -7.55
CA GLU A 135 9.45 7.82 -6.75
C GLU A 135 8.49 8.95 -6.42
N VAL A 136 8.19 9.13 -5.13
CA VAL A 136 7.38 10.23 -4.65
C VAL A 136 8.31 11.29 -4.07
N ARG A 137 8.40 12.43 -4.77
CA ARG A 137 9.23 13.57 -4.36
C ARG A 137 8.38 14.54 -3.55
N GLY A 138 8.81 14.80 -2.32
CA GLY A 138 8.14 15.69 -1.39
C GLY A 138 9.09 16.74 -0.81
N GLN A 139 8.51 17.71 -0.11
CA GLN A 139 9.25 18.70 0.65
C GLN A 139 8.67 18.78 2.07
N LEU A 140 9.57 18.76 3.05
CA LEU A 140 9.24 18.94 4.46
C LEU A 140 9.64 20.35 4.86
N ALA A 141 8.65 21.23 5.00
CA ALA A 141 8.85 22.54 5.61
C ALA A 141 8.97 22.36 7.14
N LEU A 142 10.19 22.10 7.63
CA LEU A 142 10.43 21.85 9.04
C LEU A 142 10.20 23.13 9.85
N PRO A 143 9.48 23.08 10.98
CA PRO A 143 9.34 24.23 11.87
C PRO A 143 10.70 24.75 12.36
N ALA A 144 10.83 26.06 12.53
CA ALA A 144 12.07 26.70 12.99
C ALA A 144 12.33 26.46 14.49
N GLU A 145 11.25 26.27 15.24
CA GLU A 145 11.20 25.98 16.67
C GLU A 145 11.42 24.50 17.00
N LEU A 146 11.61 23.65 15.98
CA LEU A 146 11.77 22.22 16.18
C LEU A 146 13.07 21.94 16.98
N PRO A 147 13.00 21.29 18.16
CA PRO A 147 14.18 20.99 18.96
C PRO A 147 15.21 20.16 18.19
N ALA A 148 16.50 20.43 18.42
CA ALA A 148 17.55 19.56 17.91
C ALA A 148 17.58 18.22 18.68
N GLY A 149 17.72 17.12 17.94
CA GLY A 149 17.86 15.76 18.45
C GLY A 149 17.20 14.73 17.54
N GLU A 150 16.95 13.55 18.08
CA GLU A 150 16.42 12.42 17.30
C GLU A 150 14.89 12.36 17.30
N TYR A 151 14.33 12.13 16.12
CA TYR A 151 12.90 11.95 15.88
C TYR A 151 12.62 10.60 15.26
N SER A 152 11.55 9.94 15.70
CA SER A 152 10.96 8.84 14.93
C SER A 152 10.33 9.41 13.66
N PHE A 153 10.71 8.85 12.51
CA PHE A 153 10.15 9.19 11.20
C PHE A 153 9.13 8.13 10.79
N ALA A 154 7.89 8.55 10.59
CA ALA A 154 6.79 7.68 10.19
C ALA A 154 6.03 8.24 8.98
N ILE A 155 5.42 7.35 8.20
CA ILE A 155 4.60 7.70 7.04
C ILE A 155 3.20 7.14 7.17
N GLY A 156 2.21 7.81 6.59
CA GLY A 156 0.84 7.32 6.53
C GLY A 156 0.16 7.76 5.24
N LEU A 157 -0.82 6.99 4.80
CA LEU A 157 -1.64 7.29 3.64
C LEU A 157 -3.09 7.45 4.10
N PHE A 158 -3.75 8.55 3.73
CA PHE A 158 -5.06 8.88 4.27
C PHE A 158 -6.05 9.21 3.16
N ASP A 159 -7.20 8.56 3.21
CA ASP A 159 -8.34 8.93 2.41
C ASP A 159 -9.10 10.06 3.08
N GLN A 160 -9.21 11.19 2.37
CA GLN A 160 -9.94 12.38 2.80
C GLN A 160 -11.29 12.51 2.06
N SER A 161 -11.92 11.39 1.74
CA SER A 161 -13.26 11.39 1.17
C SER A 161 -14.27 12.10 2.09
N PRO A 162 -15.41 12.58 1.55
CA PRO A 162 -16.47 13.19 2.36
C PRO A 162 -17.04 12.29 3.46
N ALA A 163 -16.85 10.97 3.37
CA ALA A 163 -17.27 10.00 4.38
C ALA A 163 -16.43 10.05 5.67
N GLY A 164 -15.35 10.84 5.68
CA GLY A 164 -14.43 10.99 6.80
C GLY A 164 -13.02 10.54 6.47
N GLU A 165 -12.08 10.99 7.31
CA GLU A 165 -10.69 10.57 7.19
C GLU A 165 -10.52 9.12 7.62
N ARG A 166 -9.88 8.31 6.78
CA ARG A 166 -9.50 6.93 7.12
C ARG A 166 -8.07 6.61 6.69
N PRO A 167 -7.31 5.86 7.50
CA PRO A 167 -6.01 5.37 7.08
C PRO A 167 -6.16 4.32 5.97
N VAL A 168 -5.31 4.42 4.95
CA VAL A 168 -5.09 3.42 3.92
C VAL A 168 -3.81 2.67 4.28
N GLU A 169 -3.87 1.34 4.27
CA GLU A 169 -2.77 0.53 4.77
C GLU A 169 -1.64 0.38 3.76
N PHE A 170 -0.40 0.53 4.24
CA PHE A 170 0.78 0.11 3.51
C PHE A 170 1.07 -1.37 3.75
N ALA A 171 1.80 -1.97 2.83
CA ALA A 171 2.28 -3.34 2.93
C ALA A 171 3.49 -3.49 3.86
N LEU A 172 3.34 -3.02 5.10
CA LEU A 172 4.33 -3.09 6.17
C LEU A 172 3.81 -3.95 7.31
N LYS A 173 4.71 -4.41 8.18
CA LYS A 173 4.32 -5.19 9.36
C LYS A 173 3.42 -4.35 10.27
N ALA A 174 2.35 -4.95 10.77
CA ALA A 174 1.37 -4.28 11.64
C ALA A 174 2.00 -3.68 12.91
N GLU A 175 3.06 -4.30 13.44
CA GLU A 175 3.81 -3.81 14.62
C GLU A 175 4.50 -2.45 14.40
N LEU A 176 4.73 -2.04 13.15
CA LEU A 176 5.30 -0.73 12.82
C LEU A 176 4.24 0.38 12.81
N ARG A 177 2.95 0.02 12.82
CA ARG A 177 1.82 0.94 12.69
C ARG A 177 1.35 1.41 14.06
N ASP A 178 1.18 2.72 14.21
CA ASP A 178 0.53 3.30 15.39
C ASP A 178 -1.01 3.29 15.28
N THR A 179 -1.68 3.65 16.37
CA THR A 179 -3.16 3.71 16.43
C THR A 179 -3.77 4.76 15.51
N SER A 180 -2.98 5.72 15.03
CA SER A 180 -3.39 6.76 14.07
C SER A 180 -3.15 6.37 12.61
N GLY A 181 -2.54 5.20 12.34
CA GLY A 181 -2.29 4.72 10.99
C GLY A 181 -0.94 5.11 10.38
N TYR A 182 -0.02 5.66 11.17
CA TYR A 182 1.34 5.94 10.71
C TYR A 182 2.26 4.74 10.95
N TYR A 183 3.10 4.43 9.98
CA TYR A 183 4.10 3.38 10.03
C TYR A 183 5.48 3.99 10.28
N ARG A 184 6.16 3.60 11.37
CA ARG A 184 7.55 3.98 11.60
C ARG A 184 8.45 3.33 10.55
N VAL A 185 9.19 4.15 9.80
CA VAL A 185 10.08 3.68 8.72
C VAL A 185 11.53 4.14 8.89
N GLY A 186 11.82 4.99 9.89
CA GLY A 186 13.19 5.39 10.18
C GLY A 186 13.32 6.30 11.39
N THR A 187 14.50 6.92 11.50
CA THR A 187 14.83 7.97 12.45
C THR A 187 15.44 9.14 11.71
N MET A 188 15.18 10.35 12.18
CA MET A 188 15.68 11.60 11.60
C MET A 188 16.42 12.37 12.69
N SER A 189 17.69 12.72 12.43
CA SER A 189 18.51 13.49 13.37
C SER A 189 18.55 14.95 12.93
N ILE A 190 18.09 15.83 13.81
CA ILE A 190 18.00 17.27 13.54
C ILE A 190 19.07 17.95 14.38
N VAL A 191 20.01 18.59 13.71
CA VAL A 191 21.16 19.23 14.35
C VAL A 191 20.90 20.70 14.58
N ARG A 192 21.60 21.28 15.56
CA ARG A 192 21.57 22.73 15.76
C ARG A 192 22.10 23.44 14.51
N PRO A 193 21.59 24.64 14.20
CA PRO A 193 22.09 25.46 13.09
C PRO A 193 23.60 25.68 13.11
#